data_AF-A0A961YGW9-F1
#
_entry.id   AF-A0A961YGW9-F1
#
_cell.length_a   1.000
_cell.length_b   1.000
_cell.length_c   1.000
_cell.angle_alpha   90.00
_cell.angle_beta   90.00
_cell.angle_gamma   90.00
#
_symmetry.space_group_name_H-M   'P 1'
#
loop_
_entity.id
_entity.type
_entity.pdbx_description
1 polymer ?
#
loop_
_entity_poly.entity_id
_entity_poly.type
_entity_poly.pdbx_seq_one_letter_code
_entity_poly.pdbx_strand_id
1 'polypeptide(L)'
;GIEVAVRVTPGPRFVFGDIVVTERSHSDSTPPVALEALGFERGKPAKSGLIVAAREKLVEAWRSTGFPLARIVDEDISADHASSTVNVRIDLDPGP
;
A
#
# COMPACT_ATOMS: atom_id res chain seq x y z
N GLY A 1 6.99 -34.61 -23.56
CA GLY A 1 6.79 -33.24 -23.04
C GLY A 1 7.40 -33.19 -21.66
N ILE A 2 8.08 -32.10 -21.30
CA ILE A 2 8.61 -31.93 -19.95
C ILE A 2 7.49 -31.38 -19.07
N GLU A 3 7.24 -32.06 -17.95
CA GLU A 3 6.28 -31.62 -16.93
C GLU A 3 7.01 -30.71 -15.93
N VAL A 4 6.45 -29.52 -15.69
CA VAL A 4 6.95 -28.59 -14.67
C VAL A 4 5.97 -28.62 -13.50
N ALA A 5 6.43 -29.11 -12.34
CA ALA A 5 5.66 -29.14 -11.11
C ALA A 5 6.24 -28.14 -10.10
N VAL A 6 5.43 -27.17 -9.67
CA VAL A 6 5.78 -26.23 -8.59
C VAL A 6 5.08 -26.68 -7.31
N ARG A 7 5.86 -27.05 -6.29
CA ARG A 7 5.35 -27.34 -4.94
C ARG A 7 5.63 -26.14 -4.04
N VAL A 8 4.59 -25.58 -3.44
CA VAL A 8 4.70 -24.45 -2.51
C VAL A 8 4.27 -24.92 -1.12
N THR A 9 5.11 -24.67 -0.12
CA THR A 9 4.72 -24.74 1.29
C THR A 9 4.50 -23.30 1.76
N PRO A 10 3.26 -22.87 2.03
CA PRO A 10 3.00 -21.51 2.49
C PRO A 10 3.63 -21.25 3.86
N GLY A 11 4.26 -20.08 4.00
CA GLY A 11 4.68 -19.56 5.30
C GLY A 11 3.51 -19.05 6.14
N PRO A 12 3.78 -18.50 7.34
CA PRO A 12 2.76 -17.87 8.17
C PRO A 12 2.05 -16.74 7.41
N ARG A 13 0.78 -16.51 7.77
CA ARG A 13 -0.01 -15.45 7.14
C ARG A 13 0.39 -14.10 7.72
N PHE A 14 0.90 -13.22 6.87
CA PHE A 14 1.23 -11.86 7.28
C PHE A 14 -0.03 -10.97 7.33
N VAL A 15 -0.05 -10.06 8.29
CA VAL A 15 -1.07 -9.02 8.43
C VAL A 15 -0.45 -7.63 8.30
N PHE A 16 -1.23 -6.60 8.05
CA PHE A 16 -0.71 -5.23 8.06
C PHE A 16 -0.30 -4.80 9.47
N GLY A 17 0.91 -4.27 9.57
CA GLY A 17 1.44 -3.60 10.77
C GLY A 17 1.14 -2.10 10.71
N ASP A 18 2.19 -1.29 10.76
CA ASP A 18 2.07 0.16 10.61
C ASP A 18 1.79 0.53 9.15
N ILE A 19 0.85 1.45 8.96
CA ILE A 19 0.50 2.00 7.65
C ILE A 19 0.57 3.51 7.79
N VAL A 20 1.50 4.12 7.08
CA VAL A 20 1.73 5.56 7.12
C VAL A 20 1.72 6.07 5.68
N VAL A 21 0.87 7.06 5.44
CA VAL A 21 0.85 7.82 4.18
C VAL A 21 1.18 9.27 4.55
N THR A 22 2.11 9.88 3.82
CA THR A 22 2.53 11.26 4.06
C THR A 22 2.51 12.05 2.75
N GLU A 23 1.92 13.23 2.79
CA GLU A 23 1.78 14.13 1.66
C GLU A 23 2.88 15.21 1.67
N ARG A 24 3.69 15.28 0.61
CA ARG A 24 4.87 16.17 0.53
C ARG A 24 4.52 17.64 0.29
N SER A 25 3.42 17.93 -0.40
CA SER A 25 3.05 19.28 -0.86
C SER A 25 2.06 19.97 0.09
N HIS A 26 1.34 19.20 0.91
CA HIS A 26 0.34 19.71 1.84
C HIS A 26 0.39 18.91 3.14
N SER A 27 1.18 19.36 4.13
CA SER A 27 1.31 18.63 5.41
C SER A 27 0.00 18.54 6.21
N ASP A 28 -1.01 19.35 5.86
CA ASP A 28 -2.34 19.37 6.49
C ASP A 28 -3.43 18.71 5.63
N SER A 29 -3.10 18.13 4.48
CA SER A 29 -4.12 17.49 3.64
C SER A 29 -4.29 16.01 3.97
N THR A 30 -5.50 15.66 4.39
CA THR A 30 -5.93 14.27 4.52
C THR A 30 -6.09 13.64 3.14
N PRO A 31 -5.70 12.36 2.95
CA PRO A 31 -6.06 11.60 1.76
C PRO A 31 -7.55 11.77 1.42
N PRO A 32 -7.92 11.94 0.13
CA PRO A 32 -9.32 12.07 -0.29
C PRO A 32 -10.12 10.76 -0.15
N VAL A 33 -9.48 9.68 0.31
CA VAL A 33 -10.05 8.36 0.55
C VAL A 33 -9.48 7.78 1.84
N ALA A 34 -10.33 7.16 2.64
CA ALA A 34 -9.90 6.45 3.84
C ALA A 34 -9.02 5.24 3.48
N LEU A 35 -7.93 5.01 4.20
CA LEU A 35 -6.99 3.92 3.92
C LEU A 35 -7.67 2.54 4.03
N GLU A 36 -8.61 2.40 4.95
CA GLU A 36 -9.40 1.18 5.15
C GLU A 36 -10.27 0.87 3.92
N ALA A 37 -10.79 1.89 3.23
CA ALA A 37 -11.52 1.71 1.98
C ALA A 37 -10.62 1.23 0.83
N LEU A 38 -9.31 1.43 0.95
CA LEU A 38 -8.29 0.89 0.05
C LEU A 38 -7.84 -0.52 0.46
N GLY A 39 -8.29 -1.03 1.60
CA GLY A 39 -7.88 -2.31 2.19
C GLY A 39 -6.60 -2.21 3.03
N PHE A 40 -6.07 -1.00 3.23
CA PHE A 40 -5.01 -0.72 4.18
C PHE A 40 -5.61 -0.61 5.58
N GLU A 41 -5.75 -1.76 6.22
CA GLU A 41 -6.32 -1.87 7.56
C GLU A 41 -5.39 -2.73 8.44
N ARG A 42 -4.90 -2.14 9.53
CA ARG A 42 -4.01 -2.81 10.49
C ARG A 42 -4.63 -4.12 10.99
N GLY A 43 -3.81 -5.17 11.07
CA GLY A 43 -4.23 -6.50 11.50
C GLY A 43 -5.01 -7.29 10.45
N LYS A 44 -5.36 -6.71 9.30
CA LYS A 44 -5.94 -7.47 8.17
C LYS A 44 -4.85 -8.14 7.34
N PRO A 45 -5.18 -9.22 6.61
CA PRO A 45 -4.22 -9.93 5.77
C PRO A 45 -3.51 -9.02 4.76
N ALA A 46 -2.18 -8.99 4.83
CA ALA A 46 -1.34 -8.22 3.90
C ALA A 46 -1.07 -9.05 2.63
N LYS A 47 -1.91 -8.87 1.61
CA LYS A 47 -1.69 -9.48 0.30
C LYS A 47 -0.95 -8.49 -0.60
N SER A 48 0.12 -8.92 -1.27
CA SER A 48 0.85 -8.09 -2.23
C SER A 48 -0.06 -7.45 -3.29
N GLY A 49 -1.02 -8.21 -3.83
CA GLY A 49 -2.00 -7.69 -4.78
C GLY A 49 -2.92 -6.61 -4.18
N LEU A 50 -3.23 -6.68 -2.88
CA LEU A 50 -3.97 -5.62 -2.20
C LEU A 50 -3.12 -4.35 -2.08
N ILE A 51 -1.83 -4.50 -1.74
CA ILE A 51 -0.90 -3.36 -1.60
C ILE A 51 -0.73 -2.64 -2.94
N VAL A 52 -0.61 -3.37 -4.05
CA VAL A 52 -0.60 -2.79 -5.40
C VAL A 52 -1.89 -2.02 -5.69
N ALA A 53 -3.05 -2.66 -5.52
CA ALA A 53 -4.34 -2.03 -5.82
C ALA A 53 -4.63 -0.81 -4.92
N ALA A 54 -4.23 -0.85 -3.65
CA ALA A 54 -4.40 0.26 -2.72
C ALA A 54 -3.59 1.48 -3.14
N ARG A 55 -2.33 1.29 -3.57
CA ARG A 55 -1.47 2.38 -4.07
C ARG A 55 -2.03 3.04 -5.31
N GLU A 56 -2.50 2.24 -6.28
CA GLU A 56 -3.12 2.77 -7.51
C GLU A 56 -4.37 3.60 -7.18
N LYS A 57 -5.25 3.08 -6.33
CA LYS A 57 -6.45 3.79 -5.90
C LYS A 57 -6.17 5.04 -5.09
N LEU A 58 -5.13 5.03 -4.25
CA LEU A 58 -4.71 6.20 -3.50
C LEU A 58 -4.32 7.34 -4.45
N VAL A 59 -3.47 7.05 -5.44
CA VAL A 59 -3.08 8.03 -6.47
C VAL A 59 -4.30 8.50 -7.27
N GLU A 60 -5.17 7.58 -7.68
CA GLU A 60 -6.36 7.92 -8.46
C GLU A 60 -7.35 8.79 -7.68
N ALA A 61 -7.51 8.55 -6.38
CA ALA A 61 -8.35 9.37 -5.53
C ALA A 61 -7.89 10.83 -5.51
N TRP A 62 -6.58 11.08 -5.46
CA TRP A 62 -6.01 12.43 -5.60
C TRP A 62 -6.24 13.03 -6.99
N ARG A 63 -6.00 12.24 -8.06
CA ARG A 63 -6.24 12.72 -9.43
C ARG A 63 -7.69 13.13 -9.66
N SER A 64 -8.62 12.37 -9.11
CA SER A 64 -10.05 12.63 -9.20
C SER A 64 -10.51 13.86 -8.38
N THR A 65 -9.71 14.37 -7.44
CA THR A 65 -10.05 15.54 -6.61
C THR A 65 -9.35 16.84 -7.03
N GLY A 66 -8.75 16.87 -8.23
CA GLY A 66 -8.14 18.08 -8.79
C GLY A 66 -6.61 18.09 -8.76
N PHE A 67 -5.98 16.96 -8.42
CA PHE A 67 -4.52 16.80 -8.41
C PHE A 67 -4.07 15.84 -9.52
N PRO A 68 -4.20 16.21 -10.82
CA PRO A 68 -4.00 15.29 -11.95
C PRO A 68 -2.57 14.74 -12.05
N LEU A 69 -1.60 15.42 -11.45
CA LEU A 69 -0.19 15.05 -11.43
C LEU A 69 0.19 14.21 -10.21
N ALA A 70 -0.79 13.81 -9.38
CA ALA A 70 -0.54 13.03 -8.19
C ALA A 70 0.24 11.75 -8.49
N ARG A 71 1.21 11.44 -7.63
CA ARG A 71 2.09 10.28 -7.74
C ARG A 71 2.71 9.91 -6.40
N ILE A 72 3.02 8.63 -6.22
CA ILE A 72 3.91 8.17 -5.15
C ILE A 72 5.34 8.56 -5.52
N VAL A 73 6.06 9.17 -4.59
CA VAL A 73 7.45 9.63 -4.78
C VAL A 73 8.46 8.80 -4.00
N ASP A 74 8.03 8.15 -2.92
CA ASP A 74 8.81 7.17 -2.18
C ASP A 74 7.89 6.12 -1.55
N GLU A 75 8.40 4.91 -1.39
CA GLU A 75 7.71 3.84 -0.67
C GLU A 75 8.68 2.88 0.03
N ASP A 76 8.33 2.50 1.26
CA ASP A 76 9.00 1.45 2.03
C ASP A 76 7.94 0.42 2.45
N ILE A 77 8.03 -0.77 1.86
CA ILE A 77 7.16 -1.91 2.16
C ILE A 77 8.04 -3.03 2.68
N SER A 78 7.98 -3.28 3.99
CA SER A 78 8.86 -4.23 4.67
C SER A 78 8.05 -5.31 5.39
N ALA A 79 8.49 -6.56 5.24
CA ALA A 79 7.92 -7.70 5.95
C ALA A 79 8.74 -7.98 7.22
N ASP A 80 8.16 -7.68 8.38
CA ASP A 80 8.71 -8.10 9.67
C ASP A 80 8.27 -9.54 9.96
N HIS A 81 9.22 -10.45 9.81
CA HIS A 81 9.00 -11.88 9.99
C HIS A 81 8.87 -12.28 11.47
N ALA A 82 9.43 -11.50 12.39
CA ALA A 82 9.33 -11.77 13.82
C ALA A 82 7.90 -11.53 14.33
N SER A 83 7.23 -10.50 13.82
CA SER A 83 5.84 -10.20 14.14
C SER A 83 4.82 -10.72 13.12
N SER A 84 5.28 -11.31 12.01
CA SER A 84 4.42 -11.70 10.86
C SER A 84 3.59 -10.51 10.35
N THR A 85 4.20 -9.33 10.26
CA THR A 85 3.54 -8.11 9.79
C THR A 85 4.20 -7.55 8.54
N VAL A 86 3.41 -6.82 7.75
CA VAL A 86 3.90 -5.99 6.66
C VAL A 86 3.63 -4.53 7.01
N ASN A 87 4.70 -3.76 7.11
CA ASN A 87 4.64 -2.32 7.32
C ASN A 87 4.67 -1.61 5.97
N VAL A 88 3.87 -0.57 5.83
CA VAL A 88 3.75 0.22 4.60
C VAL A 88 3.97 1.68 4.94
N ARG A 89 4.96 2.29 4.31
CA ARG A 89 5.16 3.75 4.32
C ARG A 89 5.14 4.25 2.89
N ILE A 90 4.33 5.26 2.63
CA ILE A 90 4.17 5.87 1.31
C ILE A 90 4.32 7.37 1.45
N ASP A 91 5.22 7.95 0.67
CA ASP A 91 5.27 9.39 0.45
C ASP A 91 4.60 9.72 -0.88
N LEU A 92 3.56 10.53 -0.82
CA LEU A 92 2.77 10.95 -1.97
C LEU A 92 2.97 12.44 -2.25
N ASP A 93 3.10 12.77 -3.52
CA ASP A 93 3.11 14.14 -4.02
C ASP A 93 1.83 14.34 -4.84
N PRO A 94 0.85 15.13 -4.35
CA PRO A 94 -0.34 15.47 -5.13
C PRO A 94 -0.01 16.28 -6.38
N GLY A 95 1.15 16.94 -6.42
CA GLY A 95 1.47 17.94 -7.43
C GLY A 95 0.87 19.32 -7.10
N PRO A 96 0.94 20.26 -8.07
CA PRO A 96 0.40 21.61 -7.93
C PRO A 96 -1.13 21.68 -7.99
#